data_AF-D3Q7N2-F1
#
_entry.id   AF-D3Q7N2-F1
#
_cell.length_a   1.000
_cell.length_b   1.000
_cell.length_c   1.000
_cell.angle_alpha   90.00
_cell.angle_beta   90.00
_cell.angle_gamma   90.00
#
_symmetry.space_group_name_H-M   'P 1'
#
loop_
_entity.id
_entity.type
_entity.pdbx_description
1 polymer ?
#
loop_
_entity_poly.entity_id
_entity_poly.type
_entity_poly.pdbx_seq_one_letter_code
_entity_poly.pdbx_strand_id
1 'polypeptide(L)'
;MSDAVTNWIEHHAHRLTEFDPAAPLTDLKPLRAMIGGAKVVALGSSIRTSHELSALSHRILRLLVEFSGFRSLAFEGDDPHELGLDEYISTGTGDARALLSVARTFWQLEEVADLVEWMREHHRQHPDDAIRFARDLRRIPDSAPGPEDLAAIERDLADNITWWLEESTTKIVHWGGIAHTAVGDPRAVSPAPEPIEHRNAGAYLRERLGPDYVSVGLTFHHGLAPFEIPPPPEGFADHVLGQVAMDAYLLDLRQECPPSVESWLRSPTRTRLIGPAFDPGDHESFHMSGGSLKDWFDILIHVNEISPAQPLD
;
A
#
# COMPACT_ATOMS: atom_id res chain seq x y z
N MET A 1 -17.72 10.06 20.79
CA MET A 1 -17.29 10.45 19.42
C MET A 1 -17.11 9.21 18.57
N SER A 2 -16.40 8.18 19.08
CA SER A 2 -16.22 6.89 18.39
C SER A 2 -17.53 6.29 17.87
N ASP A 3 -18.59 6.20 18.69
CA ASP A 3 -19.84 5.57 18.28
C ASP A 3 -20.47 6.20 17.02
N ALA A 4 -20.40 7.53 16.88
CA ALA A 4 -20.95 8.19 15.69
C ALA A 4 -20.09 7.91 14.43
N VAL A 5 -18.78 7.77 14.61
CA VAL A 5 -17.83 7.44 13.55
C VAL A 5 -17.96 5.97 13.15
N THR A 6 -17.93 5.04 14.09
CA THR A 6 -18.04 3.59 13.83
C THR A 6 -19.38 3.26 13.19
N ASN A 7 -20.49 3.79 13.71
CA ASN A 7 -21.81 3.63 13.08
C ASN A 7 -21.83 4.17 11.65
N TRP A 8 -21.18 5.31 11.39
CA TRP A 8 -21.12 5.84 10.03
C TRP A 8 -20.31 4.93 9.10
N ILE A 9 -19.15 4.45 9.55
CA ILE A 9 -18.32 3.51 8.78
C ILE A 9 -19.12 2.23 8.48
N GLU A 10 -19.84 1.66 9.45
CA GLU A 10 -20.66 0.46 9.26
C GLU A 10 -21.71 0.60 8.14
N HIS A 11 -22.25 1.81 7.94
CA HIS A 11 -23.27 2.06 6.93
C HIS A 11 -22.70 2.46 5.55
N HIS A 12 -21.44 2.89 5.48
CA HIS A 12 -20.87 3.47 4.24
C HIS A 12 -19.62 2.74 3.73
N ALA A 13 -18.96 1.94 4.55
CA ALA A 13 -17.89 1.06 4.11
C ALA A 13 -18.47 -0.13 3.35
N HIS A 14 -17.68 -0.67 2.43
CA HIS A 14 -18.02 -1.89 1.73
C HIS A 14 -17.18 -3.05 2.27
N ARG A 15 -17.86 -4.09 2.74
CA ARG A 15 -17.23 -5.27 3.32
C ARG A 15 -16.40 -6.02 2.28
N LEU A 16 -15.20 -6.43 2.67
CA LEU A 16 -14.34 -7.36 1.94
C LEU A 16 -14.51 -8.74 2.56
N THR A 17 -14.61 -9.78 1.74
CA THR A 17 -14.93 -11.14 2.21
C THR A 17 -13.91 -12.19 1.80
N GLU A 18 -12.98 -11.84 0.91
CA GLU A 18 -12.03 -12.77 0.33
C GLU A 18 -10.59 -12.28 0.52
N PHE A 19 -9.69 -13.20 0.86
CA PHE A 19 -8.25 -12.93 0.93
C PHE A 19 -7.45 -13.89 0.05
N ASP A 20 -8.06 -14.87 -0.60
CA ASP A 20 -7.39 -15.67 -1.63
C ASP A 20 -7.14 -14.78 -2.87
N PRO A 21 -5.88 -14.62 -3.32
CA PRO A 21 -5.56 -13.86 -4.52
C PRO A 21 -6.29 -14.33 -5.78
N ALA A 22 -6.68 -15.61 -5.87
CA ALA A 22 -7.42 -16.19 -6.98
C ALA A 22 -8.94 -15.98 -6.88
N ALA A 23 -9.48 -15.64 -5.71
CA ALA A 23 -10.92 -15.52 -5.49
C ALA A 23 -11.60 -14.48 -6.42
N PRO A 24 -12.93 -14.59 -6.65
CA PRO A 24 -13.67 -13.61 -7.43
C PRO A 24 -13.51 -12.18 -6.89
N LEU A 25 -13.37 -11.20 -7.78
CA LEU A 25 -13.14 -9.79 -7.43
C LEU A 25 -14.45 -9.01 -7.15
N THR A 26 -15.52 -9.71 -6.75
CA THR A 26 -16.86 -9.12 -6.63
C THR A 26 -17.00 -8.13 -5.48
N ASP A 27 -16.37 -8.41 -4.35
CA ASP A 27 -16.27 -7.53 -3.17
C ASP A 27 -15.36 -6.30 -3.41
N LEU A 28 -14.46 -6.38 -4.38
CA LEU A 28 -13.62 -5.25 -4.77
C LEU A 28 -14.24 -4.35 -5.86
N LYS A 29 -15.40 -4.72 -6.43
CA LYS A 29 -16.02 -3.93 -7.51
C LYS A 29 -16.20 -2.44 -7.20
N PRO A 30 -16.64 -2.02 -6.00
CA PRO A 30 -16.81 -0.60 -5.68
C PRO A 30 -15.51 0.21 -5.77
N LEU A 31 -14.36 -0.42 -5.51
CA LEU A 31 -13.05 0.23 -5.55
C LEU A 31 -12.77 0.85 -6.93
N ARG A 32 -13.26 0.24 -8.02
CA ARG A 32 -13.11 0.79 -9.39
C ARG A 32 -13.74 2.18 -9.52
N ALA A 33 -14.93 2.36 -8.96
CA ALA A 33 -15.62 3.65 -9.02
C ALA A 33 -14.90 4.70 -8.17
N MET A 34 -14.35 4.29 -7.03
CA MET A 34 -13.57 5.17 -6.16
C MET A 34 -12.25 5.60 -6.83
N ILE A 35 -11.53 4.67 -7.46
CA ILE A 35 -10.29 4.98 -8.18
C ILE A 35 -10.56 5.85 -9.42
N GLY A 36 -11.65 5.58 -10.13
CA GLY A 36 -12.10 6.39 -11.25
C GLY A 36 -11.05 6.51 -12.38
N GLY A 37 -10.76 7.75 -12.77
CA GLY A 37 -9.89 8.07 -13.91
C GLY A 37 -8.38 7.97 -13.64
N ALA A 38 -7.96 7.69 -12.40
CA ALA A 38 -6.58 7.80 -11.96
C ALA A 38 -5.58 7.10 -12.89
N LYS A 39 -4.39 7.68 -13.01
CA LYS A 39 -3.25 7.12 -13.75
C LYS A 39 -2.27 6.40 -12.84
N VAL A 40 -2.17 6.82 -11.59
CA VAL A 40 -1.34 6.18 -10.57
C VAL A 40 -2.21 5.87 -9.37
N VAL A 41 -2.22 4.60 -8.96
CA VAL A 41 -2.85 4.14 -7.73
C VAL A 41 -1.76 3.60 -6.83
N ALA A 42 -1.57 4.22 -5.68
CA ALA A 42 -0.61 3.75 -4.68
C ALA A 42 -1.30 2.84 -3.65
N LEU A 43 -0.72 1.68 -3.39
CA LEU A 43 -1.15 0.72 -2.38
C LEU A 43 -0.14 0.77 -1.23
N GLY A 44 -0.54 1.43 -0.14
CA GLY A 44 0.30 1.74 1.00
C GLY A 44 0.09 0.80 2.18
N SER A 45 0.96 -0.18 2.37
CA SER A 45 0.84 -1.14 3.47
C SER A 45 1.46 -0.63 4.78
N SER A 46 0.68 -0.65 5.86
CA SER A 46 1.14 -0.28 7.21
C SER A 46 2.12 -1.28 7.81
N ILE A 47 2.12 -2.51 7.31
CA ILE A 47 3.13 -3.55 7.53
C ILE A 47 3.28 -4.38 6.26
N ARG A 48 4.51 -4.79 5.91
CA ARG A 48 4.78 -5.55 4.68
C ARG A 48 4.78 -7.07 4.87
N THR A 49 4.74 -7.55 6.11
CA THR A 49 4.83 -8.98 6.47
C THR A 49 3.46 -9.59 6.82
N SER A 50 2.35 -8.97 6.38
CA SER A 50 0.99 -9.49 6.55
C SER A 50 0.54 -10.24 5.30
N HIS A 51 -0.06 -11.41 5.51
CA HIS A 51 -0.70 -12.18 4.45
C HIS A 51 -1.85 -11.38 3.81
N GLU A 52 -2.76 -10.85 4.63
CA GLU A 52 -3.99 -10.19 4.19
C GLU A 52 -3.71 -8.92 3.39
N LEU A 53 -2.77 -8.08 3.86
CA LEU A 53 -2.43 -6.84 3.14
C LEU A 53 -1.75 -7.14 1.80
N SER A 54 -0.91 -8.17 1.75
CA SER A 54 -0.25 -8.61 0.51
C SER A 54 -1.26 -9.21 -0.47
N ALA A 55 -2.13 -10.10 0.02
CA ALA A 55 -3.15 -10.73 -0.80
C ALA A 55 -4.18 -9.71 -1.32
N LEU A 56 -4.61 -8.76 -0.50
CA LEU A 56 -5.46 -7.66 -0.95
C LEU A 56 -4.76 -6.79 -2.00
N SER A 57 -3.47 -6.49 -1.84
CA SER A 57 -2.70 -5.73 -2.83
C SER A 57 -2.64 -6.46 -4.18
N HIS A 58 -2.41 -7.78 -4.16
CA HIS A 58 -2.50 -8.62 -5.36
C HIS A 58 -3.91 -8.57 -5.97
N ARG A 59 -4.98 -8.81 -5.19
CA ARG A 59 -6.37 -8.77 -5.71
C ARG A 59 -6.73 -7.40 -6.30
N ILE A 60 -6.28 -6.31 -5.70
CA ILE A 60 -6.49 -4.95 -6.22
C ILE A 60 -5.75 -4.75 -7.54
N LEU A 61 -4.51 -5.21 -7.65
CA LEU A 61 -3.78 -5.17 -8.91
C LEU A 61 -4.52 -5.95 -10.01
N ARG A 62 -5.01 -7.16 -9.72
CA ARG A 62 -5.84 -7.93 -10.66
C ARG A 62 -7.05 -7.13 -11.13
N LEU A 63 -7.80 -6.55 -10.20
CA LEU A 63 -8.96 -5.70 -10.52
C LEU A 63 -8.59 -4.53 -11.44
N LEU A 64 -7.46 -3.89 -11.19
CA LEU A 64 -7.01 -2.73 -11.94
C LEU A 64 -6.50 -3.09 -13.34
N VAL A 65 -5.82 -4.23 -13.47
CA VAL A 65 -5.37 -4.77 -14.75
C VAL A 65 -6.58 -5.23 -15.58
N GLU A 66 -7.41 -6.12 -15.02
CA GLU A 66 -8.51 -6.77 -15.73
C GLU A 66 -9.62 -5.77 -16.10
N PHE A 67 -9.84 -4.72 -15.30
CA PHE A 67 -11.03 -3.86 -15.47
C PHE A 67 -10.79 -2.35 -15.48
N SER A 68 -9.56 -1.88 -15.32
CA SER A 68 -9.25 -0.43 -15.21
C SER A 68 -8.08 0.05 -16.07
N GLY A 69 -7.50 -0.83 -16.89
CA GLY A 69 -6.47 -0.50 -17.88
C GLY A 69 -5.07 -0.24 -17.29
N PHE A 70 -4.78 -0.71 -16.08
CA PHE A 70 -3.45 -0.64 -15.49
C PHE A 70 -2.54 -1.68 -16.12
N ARG A 71 -1.33 -1.29 -16.50
CA ARG A 71 -0.36 -2.16 -17.19
C ARG A 71 1.05 -2.10 -16.62
N SER A 72 1.25 -1.33 -15.56
CA SER A 72 2.54 -1.25 -14.88
C SER A 72 2.38 -1.49 -13.37
N LEU A 73 3.26 -2.30 -12.81
CA LEU A 73 3.43 -2.49 -11.37
C LEU A 73 4.80 -1.95 -10.94
N ALA A 74 4.83 -0.98 -10.05
CA ALA A 74 6.05 -0.45 -9.47
C ALA A 74 6.23 -0.93 -8.03
N PHE A 75 7.30 -1.68 -7.76
CA PHE A 75 7.71 -2.01 -6.41
C PHE A 75 8.55 -0.88 -5.81
N GLU A 76 8.35 -0.67 -4.51
CA GLU A 76 9.25 0.16 -3.72
C GLU A 76 10.60 -0.53 -3.50
N GLY A 77 11.69 0.17 -3.79
CA GLY A 77 13.01 -0.15 -3.27
C GLY A 77 13.87 -1.09 -4.09
N ASP A 78 13.33 -1.78 -5.09
CA ASP A 78 14.05 -2.67 -6.01
C ASP A 78 13.65 -2.35 -7.46
N ASP A 79 14.59 -2.48 -8.42
CA ASP A 79 14.27 -2.53 -9.86
C ASP A 79 13.93 -3.99 -10.24
N PRO A 80 12.66 -4.34 -10.51
CA PRO A 80 12.28 -5.70 -10.87
C PRO A 80 12.93 -6.17 -12.18
N HIS A 81 13.40 -5.24 -13.02
CA HIS A 81 14.15 -5.58 -14.24
C HIS A 81 15.57 -6.06 -13.93
N GLU A 82 16.25 -5.45 -12.96
CA GLU A 82 17.57 -5.93 -12.51
C GLU A 82 17.47 -7.28 -11.81
N LEU A 83 16.33 -7.55 -11.15
CA LEU A 83 16.00 -8.86 -10.59
C LEU A 83 15.64 -9.90 -11.66
N GLY A 84 15.37 -9.51 -12.91
CA GLY A 84 14.94 -10.41 -13.98
C GLY A 84 13.45 -10.78 -13.96
N LEU A 85 12.63 -10.14 -13.12
CA LEU A 85 11.20 -10.44 -12.99
C LEU A 85 10.41 -10.07 -14.25
N ASP A 86 10.74 -8.98 -14.94
CA ASP A 86 10.05 -8.58 -16.18
C ASP A 86 10.34 -9.56 -17.34
N GLU A 87 11.57 -10.07 -17.44
CA GLU A 87 11.93 -11.15 -18.37
C GLU A 87 11.22 -12.45 -18.01
N TYR A 88 11.13 -12.77 -16.72
CA TYR A 88 10.42 -13.95 -16.22
C TYR A 88 8.94 -13.94 -16.62
N ILE A 89 8.20 -12.85 -16.36
CA ILE A 89 6.77 -12.81 -16.70
C ILE A 89 6.54 -12.89 -18.21
N SER A 90 7.46 -12.35 -19.01
CA SER A 90 7.35 -12.27 -20.47
C SER A 90 7.73 -13.56 -21.19
N THR A 91 8.84 -14.18 -20.78
CA THR A 91 9.44 -15.32 -21.49
C THR A 91 9.32 -16.63 -20.72
N GLY A 92 9.20 -16.50 -19.41
CA GLY A 92 9.21 -17.63 -18.50
C GLY A 92 10.58 -18.17 -18.14
N THR A 93 11.65 -17.44 -18.49
CA THR A 93 13.03 -17.80 -18.19
C THR A 93 13.35 -17.52 -16.72
N GLY A 94 13.88 -18.52 -16.03
CA GLY A 94 14.18 -18.44 -14.59
C GLY A 94 13.09 -19.06 -13.71
N ASP A 95 13.14 -18.74 -12.43
CA ASP A 95 12.20 -19.18 -11.39
C ASP A 95 11.85 -17.98 -10.51
N ALA A 96 10.55 -17.69 -10.32
CA ALA A 96 10.10 -16.48 -9.63
C ALA A 96 10.64 -16.39 -8.20
N ARG A 97 10.65 -17.51 -7.45
CA ARG A 97 11.14 -17.55 -6.07
C ARG A 97 12.64 -17.29 -6.01
N ALA A 98 13.42 -17.90 -6.90
CA ALA A 98 14.86 -17.67 -6.98
C ALA A 98 15.20 -16.20 -7.29
N LEU A 99 14.45 -15.56 -8.21
CA LEU A 99 14.65 -14.14 -8.54
C LEU A 99 14.26 -13.23 -7.38
N LEU A 100 13.18 -13.55 -6.65
CA LEU A 100 12.76 -12.82 -5.46
C LEU A 100 13.72 -13.02 -4.27
N SER A 101 14.41 -14.16 -4.16
CA SER A 101 15.31 -14.45 -3.02
C SER A 101 16.45 -13.46 -2.80
N VAL A 102 16.77 -12.65 -3.83
CA VAL A 102 17.79 -11.59 -3.77
C VAL A 102 17.20 -10.17 -3.73
N ALA A 103 15.88 -10.04 -3.78
CA ALA A 103 15.18 -8.77 -3.56
C ALA A 103 15.24 -8.34 -2.10
N ARG A 104 14.72 -7.16 -1.75
CA ARG A 104 14.52 -6.78 -0.35
C ARG A 104 13.68 -7.82 0.39
N THR A 105 13.99 -8.02 1.67
CA THR A 105 13.40 -9.08 2.50
C THR A 105 11.87 -9.02 2.59
N PHE A 106 11.28 -7.83 2.45
CA PHE A 106 9.82 -7.67 2.43
C PHE A 106 9.15 -8.00 1.10
N TRP A 107 9.92 -8.28 0.04
CA TRP A 107 9.44 -8.88 -1.21
C TRP A 107 9.72 -10.39 -1.30
N GLN A 108 10.49 -10.95 -0.36
CA GLN A 108 10.80 -12.38 -0.27
C GLN A 108 9.65 -13.16 0.38
N LEU A 109 8.47 -13.09 -0.22
CA LEU A 109 7.24 -13.70 0.29
C LEU A 109 6.56 -14.56 -0.78
N GLU A 110 5.94 -15.66 -0.38
CA GLU A 110 5.14 -16.51 -1.27
C GLU A 110 3.97 -15.73 -1.89
N GLU A 111 3.36 -14.79 -1.17
CA GLU A 111 2.31 -13.92 -1.71
C GLU A 111 2.79 -13.06 -2.89
N VAL A 112 4.06 -12.66 -2.88
CA VAL A 112 4.70 -11.88 -3.96
C VAL A 112 5.11 -12.82 -5.10
N ALA A 113 5.57 -14.04 -4.80
CA ALA A 113 5.81 -15.06 -5.83
C ALA A 113 4.52 -15.42 -6.57
N ASP A 114 3.41 -15.63 -5.86
CA ASP A 114 2.09 -15.90 -6.43
C ASP A 114 1.61 -14.77 -7.32
N LEU A 115 1.91 -13.51 -6.97
CA LEU A 115 1.66 -12.36 -7.83
C LEU A 115 2.46 -12.46 -9.14
N VAL A 116 3.77 -12.69 -9.06
CA VAL A 116 4.65 -12.80 -10.24
C VAL A 116 4.18 -13.93 -11.15
N GLU A 117 3.79 -15.07 -10.58
CA GLU A 117 3.22 -16.20 -11.33
C GLU A 117 1.89 -15.85 -11.99
N TRP A 118 0.99 -15.15 -11.28
CA TRP A 118 -0.25 -14.67 -11.88
C TRP A 118 0.03 -13.71 -13.05
N MET A 119 1.01 -12.82 -12.93
CA MET A 119 1.36 -11.89 -13.99
C MET A 119 1.83 -12.62 -15.27
N ARG A 120 2.62 -13.69 -15.09
CA ARG A 120 3.06 -14.57 -16.17
C ARG A 120 1.89 -15.31 -16.82
N GLU A 121 0.99 -15.86 -16.02
CA GLU A 121 -0.18 -16.55 -16.56
C GLU A 121 -1.13 -15.58 -17.29
N HIS A 122 -1.24 -14.34 -16.82
CA HIS A 122 -1.96 -13.28 -17.55
C HIS A 122 -1.37 -13.07 -18.94
N HIS A 123 -0.03 -12.99 -19.08
CA HIS A 123 0.64 -12.87 -20.39
C HIS A 123 0.34 -14.05 -21.32
N ARG A 124 0.35 -15.28 -20.78
CA ARG A 124 0.00 -16.49 -21.55
C ARG A 124 -1.42 -16.46 -22.07
N GLN A 125 -2.36 -15.92 -21.28
CA GLN A 125 -3.77 -15.82 -21.65
C GLN A 125 -4.06 -14.61 -22.55
N HIS A 126 -3.25 -13.55 -22.46
CA HIS A 126 -3.45 -12.27 -23.15
C HIS A 126 -2.16 -11.78 -23.82
N PRO A 127 -1.68 -12.46 -24.89
CA PRO A 127 -0.39 -12.15 -25.51
C PRO A 127 -0.28 -10.74 -26.10
N ASP A 128 -1.42 -10.12 -26.44
CA ASP A 128 -1.48 -8.76 -27.00
C ASP A 128 -1.74 -7.67 -25.94
N ASP A 129 -1.80 -8.04 -24.65
CA ASP A 129 -2.20 -7.16 -23.55
C ASP A 129 -1.22 -7.26 -22.36
N ALA A 130 0.04 -6.95 -22.64
CA ALA A 130 1.13 -7.14 -21.69
C ALA A 130 1.08 -6.18 -20.50
N ILE A 131 1.25 -6.74 -19.30
CA ILE A 131 1.58 -6.02 -18.07
C ILE A 131 3.09 -6.03 -17.85
N ARG A 132 3.64 -4.99 -17.21
CA ARG A 132 5.08 -4.86 -16.99
C ARG A 132 5.38 -4.49 -15.54
N PHE A 133 6.58 -4.82 -15.10
CA PHE A 133 7.15 -4.12 -13.96
C PHE A 133 7.65 -2.75 -14.41
N ALA A 134 7.40 -1.73 -13.59
CA ALA A 134 8.03 -0.43 -13.76
C ALA A 134 9.51 -0.56 -13.40
N ARG A 135 10.37 0.08 -14.19
CA ARG A 135 11.79 0.17 -13.86
C ARG A 135 12.01 1.11 -12.69
N ASP A 136 13.04 0.83 -11.89
CA ASP A 136 13.58 1.78 -10.92
C ASP A 136 15.01 2.17 -11.30
N LEU A 137 15.19 3.39 -11.79
CA LEU A 137 16.51 3.90 -12.16
C LEU A 137 17.29 4.48 -10.98
N ARG A 138 16.70 4.52 -9.78
CA ARG A 138 17.27 5.15 -8.58
C ARG A 138 17.45 4.09 -7.50
N ARG A 139 18.68 3.56 -7.39
CA ARG A 139 18.99 2.58 -6.35
C ARG A 139 18.85 3.21 -4.96
N ILE A 140 17.84 2.78 -4.21
CA ILE A 140 17.68 3.10 -2.79
C ILE A 140 18.66 2.21 -1.99
N PRO A 141 19.44 2.76 -1.04
CA PRO A 141 20.32 1.96 -0.20
C PRO A 141 19.58 0.89 0.64
N ASP A 142 20.23 -0.23 0.94
CA ASP A 142 19.65 -1.30 1.76
C ASP A 142 19.57 -0.94 3.25
N SER A 143 20.44 -0.03 3.72
CA SER A 143 20.50 0.43 5.12
C SER A 143 19.45 1.50 5.43
N ALA A 144 19.00 1.56 6.68
CA ALA A 144 18.11 2.62 7.16
C ALA A 144 18.72 4.01 6.90
N PRO A 145 18.05 4.87 6.12
CA PRO A 145 18.56 6.19 5.77
C PRO A 145 18.54 7.13 6.99
N GLY A 146 19.48 8.08 7.05
CA GLY A 146 19.34 9.24 7.93
C GLY A 146 18.16 10.15 7.50
N PRO A 147 17.80 11.18 8.28
CA PRO A 147 16.70 12.09 7.94
C PRO A 147 16.80 12.76 6.56
N GLU A 148 17.98 13.28 6.21
CA GLU A 148 18.22 13.90 4.90
C GLU A 148 18.19 12.86 3.76
N ASP A 149 18.67 11.65 4.04
CA ASP A 149 18.61 10.53 3.10
C ASP A 149 17.16 10.10 2.85
N LEU A 150 16.29 10.13 3.86
CA LEU A 150 14.88 9.76 3.71
C LEU A 150 14.11 10.75 2.84
N ALA A 151 14.29 12.06 3.05
CA ALA A 151 13.66 13.08 2.20
C ALA A 151 14.11 12.97 0.72
N ALA A 152 15.38 12.60 0.48
CA ALA A 152 15.88 12.33 -0.87
C ALA A 152 15.25 11.07 -1.47
N ILE A 153 15.15 9.97 -0.70
CA ILE A 153 14.51 8.72 -1.12
C ILE A 153 13.06 8.95 -1.55
N GLU A 154 12.29 9.71 -0.77
CA GLU A 154 10.89 10.02 -1.12
C GLU A 154 10.77 10.78 -2.44
N ARG A 155 11.68 11.71 -2.70
CA ARG A 155 11.72 12.44 -3.97
C ARG A 155 12.08 11.50 -5.11
N ASP A 156 13.08 10.65 -4.93
CA ASP A 156 13.51 9.68 -5.94
C ASP A 156 12.40 8.66 -6.25
N LEU A 157 11.66 8.19 -5.25
CA LEU A 157 10.47 7.35 -5.44
C LEU A 157 9.42 8.06 -6.33
N ALA A 158 9.09 9.31 -6.02
CA ALA A 158 8.12 10.08 -6.82
C ALA A 158 8.63 10.37 -8.23
N ASP A 159 9.91 10.71 -8.38
CA ASP A 159 10.56 10.96 -9.67
C ASP A 159 10.54 9.71 -10.54
N ASN A 160 10.83 8.54 -9.96
CA ASN A 160 10.81 7.27 -10.69
C ASN A 160 9.40 6.94 -11.22
N ILE A 161 8.37 7.06 -10.38
CA ILE A 161 6.97 6.83 -10.81
C ILE A 161 6.54 7.81 -11.90
N THR A 162 6.92 9.09 -11.77
CA THR A 162 6.60 10.11 -12.77
C THR A 162 7.29 9.81 -14.10
N TRP A 163 8.60 9.51 -14.06
CA TRP A 163 9.38 9.14 -15.23
C TRP A 163 8.80 7.91 -15.95
N TRP A 164 8.47 6.84 -15.20
CA TRP A 164 7.90 5.65 -15.81
C TRP A 164 6.51 5.90 -16.42
N LEU A 165 5.70 6.77 -15.80
CA LEU A 165 4.39 7.15 -16.34
C LEU A 165 4.54 7.86 -17.69
N GLU A 166 5.55 8.73 -17.83
CA GLU A 166 5.87 9.44 -19.07
C GLU A 166 6.43 8.50 -20.14
N GLU A 167 7.37 7.62 -19.78
CA GLU A 167 8.04 6.70 -20.71
C GLU A 167 7.11 5.60 -21.21
N SER A 168 6.39 4.93 -20.31
CA SER A 168 5.52 3.81 -20.67
C SER A 168 4.16 4.27 -21.20
N THR A 169 3.70 5.47 -20.84
CA THR A 169 2.33 5.99 -21.05
C THR A 169 1.22 5.10 -20.46
N THR A 170 1.57 4.13 -19.62
CA THR A 170 0.62 3.19 -19.01
C THR A 170 0.22 3.62 -17.60
N LYS A 171 -0.99 3.24 -17.16
CA LYS A 171 -1.38 3.45 -15.76
C LYS A 171 -0.60 2.51 -14.83
N ILE A 172 -0.22 3.03 -13.66
CA ILE A 172 0.71 2.40 -12.72
C ILE A 172 0.02 2.07 -11.39
N VAL A 173 0.17 0.83 -10.95
CA VAL A 173 -0.02 0.47 -9.54
C VAL A 173 1.33 0.60 -8.84
N HIS A 174 1.43 1.48 -7.85
CA HIS A 174 2.64 1.65 -7.04
C HIS A 174 2.43 0.94 -5.69
N TRP A 175 3.15 -0.15 -5.45
CA TRP A 175 3.04 -0.92 -4.22
C TRP A 175 4.23 -0.64 -3.31
N GLY A 176 3.94 -0.10 -2.12
CA GLY A 176 4.96 0.16 -1.11
C GLY A 176 4.37 0.31 0.29
N GLY A 177 5.19 0.87 1.18
CA GLY A 177 4.81 1.19 2.55
C GLY A 177 3.85 2.38 2.61
N ILE A 178 2.99 2.37 3.63
CA ILE A 178 2.01 3.42 3.87
C ILE A 178 2.65 4.81 4.01
N ALA A 179 3.84 4.87 4.60
CA ALA A 179 4.59 6.10 4.73
C ALA A 179 4.95 6.69 3.36
N HIS A 180 5.43 5.93 2.39
CA HIS A 180 5.83 6.50 1.10
C HIS A 180 4.61 6.98 0.29
N THR A 181 3.51 6.24 0.39
CA THR A 181 2.32 6.40 -0.46
C THR A 181 1.25 7.35 0.09
N ALA A 182 1.30 7.70 1.38
CA ALA A 182 0.42 8.75 1.93
C ALA A 182 0.63 10.11 1.23
N VAL A 183 -0.31 11.04 1.36
CA VAL A 183 -0.12 12.44 0.91
C VAL A 183 0.18 13.30 2.14
N GLY A 184 1.46 13.51 2.45
CA GLY A 184 1.90 14.34 3.58
C GLY A 184 2.90 15.43 3.19
N ASP A 185 2.54 16.69 3.44
CA ASP A 185 3.40 17.85 3.17
C ASP A 185 3.43 18.85 4.36
N PRO A 186 4.23 18.56 5.41
CA PRO A 186 4.96 17.31 5.65
C PRO A 186 4.08 16.25 6.33
N ARG A 187 4.55 15.01 6.34
CA ARG A 187 4.15 14.01 7.35
C ARG A 187 5.35 13.64 8.22
N ALA A 188 5.08 13.11 9.41
CA ALA A 188 6.10 12.59 10.31
C ALA A 188 6.11 11.06 10.30
N VAL A 189 7.30 10.46 10.35
CA VAL A 189 7.49 9.04 10.69
C VAL A 189 8.32 8.90 11.94
N SER A 190 7.96 7.96 12.79
CA SER A 190 8.61 7.75 14.09
C SER A 190 9.24 6.36 14.19
N PRO A 191 10.35 6.04 13.50
CA PRO A 191 11.03 4.75 13.65
C PRO A 191 12.04 4.70 14.83
N ALA A 192 12.42 5.84 15.44
CA ALA A 192 13.16 6.01 16.72
C ALA A 192 13.77 7.44 16.84
N PRO A 193 14.17 7.91 18.05
CA PRO A 193 13.32 8.37 19.14
C PRO A 193 12.57 9.70 18.87
N GLU A 194 12.93 10.44 17.81
CA GLU A 194 12.27 11.69 17.43
C GLU A 194 11.56 11.53 16.07
N PRO A 195 10.35 12.09 15.90
CA PRO A 195 9.66 12.06 14.62
C PRO A 195 10.51 12.75 13.53
N ILE A 196 10.67 12.08 12.40
CA ILE A 196 11.30 12.65 11.22
C ILE A 196 10.20 13.24 10.34
N GLU A 197 10.16 14.56 10.25
CA GLU A 197 9.22 15.30 9.41
C GLU A 197 9.85 15.60 8.05
N HIS A 198 9.19 15.14 7.00
CA HIS A 198 9.57 15.48 5.63
C HIS A 198 8.37 15.32 4.71
N ARG A 199 8.50 15.93 3.54
CA ARG A 199 7.59 15.65 2.43
C ARG A 199 7.86 14.25 1.89
N ASN A 200 6.81 13.52 1.54
CA ASN A 200 6.91 12.14 1.08
C ASN A 200 6.50 11.95 -0.40
N ALA A 201 6.74 10.76 -0.95
CA ALA A 201 6.56 10.46 -2.37
C ALA A 201 5.12 10.71 -2.83
N GLY A 202 4.13 10.29 -2.05
CA GLY A 202 2.72 10.52 -2.37
C GLY A 202 2.34 12.01 -2.38
N ALA A 203 2.96 12.86 -1.56
CA ALA A 203 2.76 14.31 -1.64
C ALA A 203 3.36 14.92 -2.93
N TYR A 204 4.54 14.47 -3.35
CA TYR A 204 5.12 14.88 -4.64
C TYR A 204 4.25 14.42 -5.82
N LEU A 205 3.75 13.18 -5.77
CA LEU A 205 2.87 12.63 -6.80
C LEU A 205 1.52 13.35 -6.85
N ARG A 206 0.93 13.68 -5.70
CA ARG A 206 -0.30 14.49 -5.63
C ARG A 206 -0.09 15.88 -6.23
N GLU A 207 1.03 16.54 -5.98
CA GLU A 207 1.33 17.85 -6.59
C GLU A 207 1.44 17.75 -8.12
N ARG A 208 2.14 16.73 -8.62
CA ARG A 208 2.40 16.56 -10.06
C ARG A 208 1.17 16.11 -10.85
N LEU A 209 0.37 15.23 -10.27
CA LEU A 209 -0.69 14.50 -10.96
C LEU A 209 -2.10 14.95 -10.53
N GLY A 210 -2.23 15.68 -9.41
CA GLY A 210 -3.52 16.10 -8.86
C GLY A 210 -4.45 14.89 -8.67
N PRO A 211 -5.66 14.90 -9.25
CA PRO A 211 -6.62 13.79 -9.14
C PRO A 211 -6.19 12.52 -9.90
N ASP A 212 -5.17 12.58 -10.76
CA ASP A 212 -4.65 11.40 -11.45
C ASP A 212 -3.82 10.49 -10.52
N TYR A 213 -3.51 10.95 -9.30
CA TYR A 213 -2.88 10.16 -8.23
C TYR A 213 -3.90 9.84 -7.13
N VAL A 214 -4.15 8.54 -6.90
CA VAL A 214 -5.00 8.04 -5.82
C VAL A 214 -4.16 7.26 -4.82
N SER A 215 -4.24 7.61 -3.54
CA SER A 215 -3.60 6.91 -2.43
C SER A 215 -4.60 6.02 -1.71
N VAL A 216 -4.29 4.72 -1.66
CA VAL A 216 -5.05 3.69 -0.92
C VAL A 216 -4.22 3.26 0.27
N GLY A 217 -4.67 3.61 1.48
CA GLY A 217 -4.02 3.17 2.73
C GLY A 217 -4.52 1.79 3.15
N LEU A 218 -3.61 0.84 3.34
CA LEU A 218 -3.89 -0.50 3.86
C LEU A 218 -3.48 -0.56 5.33
N THR A 219 -4.47 -0.56 6.21
CA THR A 219 -4.34 -0.48 7.68
C THR A 219 -4.83 -1.75 8.34
N PHE A 220 -4.42 -1.96 9.59
CA PHE A 220 -4.93 -3.07 10.38
C PHE A 220 -5.00 -2.73 11.88
N HIS A 221 -5.80 -3.50 12.63
CA HIS A 221 -5.97 -3.29 14.06
C HIS A 221 -4.95 -4.09 14.90
N HIS A 222 -4.96 -5.42 14.78
CA HIS A 222 -4.12 -6.34 15.57
C HIS A 222 -3.78 -7.61 14.80
N GLY A 223 -2.96 -8.49 15.36
CA GLY A 223 -2.68 -9.81 14.78
C GLY A 223 -1.26 -10.29 15.01
N LEU A 224 -0.74 -11.08 14.07
CA LEU A 224 0.61 -11.66 14.12
C LEU A 224 1.31 -11.42 12.78
N ALA A 225 2.45 -10.72 12.75
CA ALA A 225 3.24 -10.53 11.52
C ALA A 225 4.63 -9.88 11.75
N PRO A 226 5.74 -10.63 11.79
CA PRO A 226 5.84 -12.03 12.24
C PRO A 226 5.76 -12.16 13.77
N PHE A 227 5.74 -11.04 14.50
CA PHE A 227 5.56 -10.97 15.95
C PHE A 227 4.12 -10.59 16.30
N GLU A 228 3.74 -10.81 17.55
CA GLU A 228 2.42 -10.42 18.06
C GLU A 228 2.27 -8.90 18.04
N ILE A 229 1.13 -8.43 17.54
CA ILE A 229 0.80 -7.01 17.46
C ILE A 229 -0.52 -6.81 18.21
N PRO A 230 -0.48 -6.23 19.43
CA PRO A 230 -1.68 -6.01 20.23
C PRO A 230 -2.54 -4.91 19.61
N PRO A 231 -3.82 -4.79 19.98
CA PRO A 231 -4.67 -3.65 19.62
C PRO A 231 -3.99 -2.28 19.85
N PRO A 232 -4.23 -1.28 18.98
CA PRO A 232 -3.58 0.01 19.09
C PRO A 232 -4.21 0.86 20.22
N PRO A 233 -3.44 1.76 20.86
CA PRO A 233 -3.98 2.72 21.81
C PRO A 233 -5.03 3.67 21.19
N GLU A 234 -5.89 4.28 22.02
CA GLU A 234 -6.96 5.20 21.58
C GLU A 234 -6.48 6.39 20.73
N GLY A 235 -5.19 6.77 20.84
CA GLY A 235 -4.58 7.85 20.07
C GLY A 235 -4.31 7.53 18.59
N PHE A 236 -4.61 6.31 18.13
CA PHE A 236 -4.43 5.87 16.75
C PHE A 236 -5.76 5.82 16.03
N ALA A 237 -5.78 6.26 14.77
CA ALA A 237 -6.91 6.04 13.86
C ALA A 237 -7.30 4.56 13.78
N ASP A 238 -6.30 3.67 13.77
CA ASP A 238 -6.47 2.22 13.70
C ASP A 238 -7.33 1.67 14.85
N HIS A 239 -7.33 2.34 16.02
CA HIS A 239 -8.15 1.94 17.17
C HIS A 239 -9.64 2.12 16.87
N VAL A 240 -10.02 3.26 16.30
CA VAL A 240 -11.42 3.55 15.94
C VAL A 240 -11.84 2.68 14.76
N LEU A 241 -10.94 2.45 13.80
CA LEU A 241 -11.21 1.59 12.64
C LEU A 241 -11.48 0.14 13.06
N GLY A 242 -10.72 -0.40 14.03
CA GLY A 242 -10.92 -1.77 14.54
C GLY A 242 -12.14 -1.97 15.44
N GLN A 243 -12.85 -0.90 15.81
CA GLN A 243 -14.11 -1.00 16.56
C GLN A 243 -15.33 -1.29 15.67
N VAL A 244 -15.16 -1.21 14.35
CA VAL A 244 -16.21 -1.49 13.37
C VAL A 244 -16.45 -3.00 13.29
N ALA A 245 -17.71 -3.45 13.31
CA ALA A 245 -18.05 -4.88 13.31
C ALA A 245 -17.90 -5.55 11.92
N MET A 246 -16.70 -5.47 11.33
CA MET A 246 -16.32 -6.07 10.05
C MET A 246 -14.87 -6.56 10.08
N ASP A 247 -14.62 -7.76 9.56
CA ASP A 247 -13.27 -8.34 9.52
C ASP A 247 -12.36 -7.58 8.56
N ALA A 248 -12.89 -7.13 7.42
CA ALA A 248 -12.23 -6.17 6.54
C ALA A 248 -13.23 -5.36 5.73
N TYR A 249 -12.84 -4.14 5.38
CA TYR A 249 -13.68 -3.24 4.59
C TYR A 249 -12.86 -2.20 3.83
N LEU A 250 -13.47 -1.67 2.76
CA LEU A 250 -12.99 -0.51 2.01
C LEU A 250 -13.88 0.71 2.30
N LEU A 251 -13.27 1.89 2.40
CA LEU A 251 -13.94 3.14 2.73
C LEU A 251 -13.39 4.28 1.86
N ASP A 252 -14.27 4.99 1.14
CA ASP A 252 -13.90 6.22 0.42
C ASP A 252 -13.89 7.40 1.40
N LEU A 253 -12.72 7.99 1.65
CA LEU A 253 -12.58 9.12 2.58
C LEU A 253 -13.04 10.46 2.00
N ARG A 254 -13.31 10.50 0.68
CA ARG A 254 -13.72 11.70 -0.04
C ARG A 254 -15.24 11.88 -0.06
N GLN A 255 -16.00 10.85 0.31
CA GLN A 255 -17.46 10.91 0.33
C GLN A 255 -17.97 11.92 1.38
N GLU A 256 -19.19 12.43 1.15
CA GLU A 256 -19.86 13.31 2.11
C GLU A 256 -20.14 12.56 3.42
N CYS A 257 -19.96 13.25 4.54
CA CYS A 257 -20.19 12.67 5.86
C CYS A 257 -20.70 13.71 6.86
N PRO A 258 -21.31 13.28 7.98
CA PRO A 258 -21.76 14.19 9.03
C PRO A 258 -20.60 14.99 9.64
N PRO A 259 -20.84 16.20 10.20
CA PRO A 259 -19.79 17.04 10.77
C PRO A 259 -18.91 16.36 11.82
N SER A 260 -19.47 15.44 12.62
CA SER A 260 -18.70 14.68 13.61
C SER A 260 -17.68 13.73 12.97
N VAL A 261 -18.04 13.12 11.83
CA VAL A 261 -17.16 12.23 11.08
C VAL A 261 -16.11 13.04 10.32
N GLU A 262 -16.53 14.15 9.69
CA GLU A 262 -15.60 15.06 8.99
C GLU A 262 -14.56 15.62 9.97
N SER A 263 -14.99 16.00 11.18
CA SER A 263 -14.08 16.44 12.23
C SER A 263 -13.08 15.37 12.62
N TRP A 264 -13.49 14.11 12.76
CA TRP A 264 -12.57 13.01 13.07
C TRP A 264 -11.59 12.74 11.91
N LEU A 265 -12.09 12.65 10.67
CA LEU A 265 -11.30 12.41 9.48
C LEU A 265 -10.22 13.47 9.21
N ARG A 266 -10.46 14.72 9.65
CA ARG A 266 -9.54 15.85 9.51
C ARG A 266 -8.72 16.17 10.76
N SER A 267 -9.00 15.52 11.88
CA SER A 267 -8.23 15.77 13.09
C SER A 267 -6.84 15.14 12.95
N PRO A 268 -5.77 15.82 13.40
CA PRO A 268 -4.45 15.21 13.48
C PRO A 268 -4.51 13.88 14.23
N THR A 269 -3.89 12.85 13.68
CA THR A 269 -3.97 11.49 14.21
C THR A 269 -2.64 10.75 14.07
N ARG A 270 -2.60 9.52 14.58
CA ARG A 270 -1.54 8.54 14.33
C ARG A 270 -2.12 7.36 13.55
N THR A 271 -1.32 6.76 12.67
CA THR A 271 -1.60 5.42 12.16
C THR A 271 -0.36 4.55 12.27
N ARG A 272 -0.53 3.24 12.43
CA ARG A 272 0.57 2.29 12.54
C ARG A 272 1.54 2.40 11.37
N LEU A 273 2.82 2.33 11.69
CA LEU A 273 3.89 2.20 10.72
C LEU A 273 4.88 1.16 11.23
N ILE A 274 4.76 -0.07 10.73
CA ILE A 274 5.66 -1.17 11.07
C ILE A 274 6.60 -1.38 9.89
N GLY A 275 7.77 -0.74 9.99
CA GLY A 275 8.84 -0.81 8.99
C GLY A 275 9.89 -1.87 9.31
N PRO A 276 10.96 -1.96 8.48
CA PRO A 276 12.05 -2.91 8.69
C PRO A 276 12.81 -2.73 10.01
N ALA A 277 12.91 -1.49 10.49
CA ALA A 277 13.40 -1.17 11.83
C ALA A 277 12.19 -0.95 12.74
N PHE A 278 11.80 -1.98 13.47
CA PHE A 278 10.66 -1.97 14.39
C PHE A 278 11.03 -2.68 15.69
N ASP A 279 10.62 -2.14 16.84
CA ASP A 279 10.76 -2.78 18.15
C ASP A 279 9.43 -3.42 18.58
N PRO A 280 9.32 -4.76 18.61
CA PRO A 280 8.13 -5.45 19.09
C PRO A 280 7.80 -5.22 20.57
N GLY A 281 8.70 -4.60 21.34
CA GLY A 281 8.42 -4.16 22.71
C GLY A 281 7.70 -2.81 22.80
N ASP A 282 7.65 -2.03 21.72
CA ASP A 282 7.14 -0.65 21.73
C ASP A 282 6.28 -0.35 20.49
N HIS A 283 5.02 -0.77 20.51
CA HIS A 283 4.10 -0.53 19.39
C HIS A 283 3.60 0.92 19.29
N GLU A 284 3.76 1.74 20.34
CA GLU A 284 3.23 3.11 20.36
C GLU A 284 4.19 4.09 19.68
N SER A 285 5.50 3.92 19.86
CA SER A 285 6.49 4.82 19.27
C SER A 285 6.55 4.74 17.75
N PHE A 286 6.14 3.62 17.14
CA PHE A 286 6.24 3.37 15.71
C PHE A 286 4.95 3.68 14.97
N HIS A 287 4.87 4.90 14.46
CA HIS A 287 3.68 5.42 13.79
C HIS A 287 4.02 6.47 12.73
N MET A 288 3.06 6.69 11.86
CA MET A 288 2.97 7.88 11.01
C MET A 288 2.08 8.93 11.70
N SER A 289 2.49 10.19 11.70
CA SER A 289 1.74 11.33 12.23
C SER A 289 1.98 12.61 11.42
N GLY A 290 1.62 13.78 11.95
CA GLY A 290 1.79 15.06 11.25
C GLY A 290 0.69 15.39 10.23
N GLY A 291 -0.49 14.79 10.37
CA GLY A 291 -1.64 15.00 9.47
C GLY A 291 -2.85 14.19 9.90
N SER A 292 -3.87 14.14 9.04
CA SER A 292 -5.12 13.40 9.26
C SER A 292 -5.34 12.31 8.22
N LEU A 293 -6.27 11.39 8.47
CA LEU A 293 -6.62 10.34 7.50
C LEU A 293 -7.01 10.91 6.13
N LYS A 294 -7.76 12.03 6.13
CA LYS A 294 -8.25 12.68 4.91
C LYS A 294 -7.20 13.55 4.21
N ASP A 295 -6.12 13.91 4.91
CA ASP A 295 -4.96 14.51 4.26
C ASP A 295 -4.14 13.44 3.56
N TRP A 296 -3.99 12.27 4.19
CA TRP A 296 -3.07 11.22 3.73
C TRP A 296 -3.63 10.31 2.64
N PHE A 297 -4.91 9.95 2.68
CA PHE A 297 -5.48 8.93 1.79
C PHE A 297 -6.78 9.38 1.15
N ASP A 298 -7.03 8.89 -0.07
CA ASP A 298 -8.35 9.03 -0.71
C ASP A 298 -9.27 7.87 -0.31
N ILE A 299 -8.68 6.68 -0.19
CA ILE A 299 -9.37 5.43 0.08
C ILE A 299 -8.61 4.71 1.19
N LEU A 300 -9.35 4.09 2.10
CA LEU A 300 -8.78 3.28 3.17
C LEU A 300 -9.33 1.87 3.09
N ILE A 301 -8.45 0.89 3.20
CA ILE A 301 -8.78 -0.51 3.44
C ILE A 301 -8.30 -0.84 4.84
N HIS A 302 -9.19 -1.39 5.65
CA HIS A 302 -8.87 -1.81 7.01
C HIS A 302 -9.11 -3.32 7.15
N VAL A 303 -8.16 -4.01 7.77
CA VAL A 303 -8.24 -5.41 8.14
C VAL A 303 -8.17 -5.51 9.67
N ASN A 304 -9.15 -6.11 10.31
CA ASN A 304 -9.22 -6.14 11.76
C ASN A 304 -8.10 -7.02 12.35
N GLU A 305 -7.93 -8.24 11.85
CA GLU A 305 -6.92 -9.19 12.31
C GLU A 305 -6.04 -9.63 11.14
N ILE A 306 -4.71 -9.55 11.32
CA ILE A 306 -3.73 -10.00 10.34
C ILE A 306 -2.97 -11.26 10.79
N SER A 307 -2.52 -12.03 9.82
CA SER A 307 -1.66 -13.19 9.99
C SER A 307 -0.33 -13.02 9.23
N PRO A 308 0.71 -13.81 9.57
CA PRO A 308 2.02 -13.66 8.96
C PRO A 308 1.96 -14.00 7.48
N ALA A 309 2.58 -13.17 6.65
CA ALA A 309 2.94 -13.55 5.30
C ALA A 309 3.90 -14.75 5.34
N GLN A 310 3.91 -15.56 4.27
CA GLN A 310 4.75 -16.74 4.18
C GLN A 310 6.10 -16.35 3.56
N PRO A 311 7.23 -16.46 4.28
CA PRO A 311 8.55 -16.27 3.68
C PRO A 311 8.82 -17.31 2.59
N LEU A 312 9.65 -16.97 1.61
CA LEU A 312 10.18 -17.96 0.67
C LEU A 312 11.03 -19.01 1.40
N ASP A 313 10.92 -20.27 0.97
CA ASP A 313 11.74 -21.39 1.46
C ASP A 313 13.21 -21.35 1.00
#